data_AF-A0A1I6F4B0-F1
#
_entry.id   AF-A0A1I6F4B0-F1
#
_cell.length_a   1.000
_cell.length_b   1.000
_cell.length_c   1.000
_cell.angle_alpha   90.00
_cell.angle_beta   90.00
_cell.angle_gamma   90.00
#
_symmetry.space_group_name_H-M   'P 1'
#
loop_
_entity.id
_entity.type
_entity.pdbx_description
1 polymer ?
#
loop_
_entity_poly.entity_id
_entity_poly.type
_entity_poly.pdbx_seq_one_letter_code
_entity_poly.pdbx_strand_id
1 'polypeptide(L)'
;MGEGTEDPAGKGDSVINDPLLTTPLARMMALAMGTDVRVFEVPVAQSAGLAGLVGVGTSENGEPQCKIGLTDDLDDGLRADVLAFGLAVLVGTPEILDESPDGVLGISRERLPQAGNGPGNLAWHMLETCGRESPSATFRLMIIQPDE
;
A
#
# COMPACT_ATOMS: atom_id res chain seq x y z
N MET A 1 25.33 4.44 -47.39
CA MET A 1 24.00 3.81 -47.45
C MET A 1 24.17 2.38 -46.95
N GLY A 2 23.78 1.98 -45.75
CA GLY A 2 23.24 2.65 -44.58
C GLY A 2 23.49 1.72 -43.40
N GLU A 3 24.01 2.26 -42.29
CA GLU A 3 24.03 1.57 -41.00
C GLU A 3 22.59 1.39 -40.53
N GLY A 4 22.14 0.14 -40.45
CA GLY A 4 20.90 -0.22 -39.77
C GLY A 4 21.24 -0.48 -38.31
N THR A 5 21.02 0.53 -37.47
CA THR A 5 21.07 0.44 -36.01
C THR A 5 20.12 -0.65 -35.53
N GLU A 6 20.67 -1.67 -34.88
CA GLU A 6 19.91 -2.63 -34.08
C GLU A 6 19.32 -1.86 -32.89
N ASP A 7 17.99 -1.81 -32.83
CA ASP A 7 17.22 -1.19 -31.76
C ASP A 7 17.24 -2.13 -30.53
N PRO A 8 17.86 -1.75 -29.39
CA PRO A 8 17.95 -2.63 -28.23
C PRO A 8 16.71 -2.53 -27.31
N ALA A 9 15.61 -1.92 -27.76
CA ALA A 9 14.40 -1.70 -26.96
C ALA A 9 13.50 -2.95 -26.78
N GLY A 10 14.09 -4.15 -26.79
CA GLY A 10 13.39 -5.42 -26.58
C GLY A 10 13.47 -5.90 -25.13
N LYS A 11 13.06 -5.08 -24.15
CA LYS A 11 12.81 -5.53 -22.77
C LYS A 11 12.08 -4.45 -21.98
N GLY A 12 10.78 -4.61 -21.85
CA GLY A 12 9.97 -3.76 -20.99
C GLY A 12 8.52 -3.71 -21.41
N ASP A 13 7.87 -4.86 -21.56
CA ASP A 13 6.42 -4.88 -21.33
C ASP A 13 6.25 -4.45 -19.86
N SER A 14 5.90 -3.18 -19.70
CA SER A 14 5.65 -2.59 -18.40
C SER A 14 4.50 -3.37 -17.78
N VAL A 15 4.76 -3.96 -16.61
CA VAL A 15 3.78 -4.63 -15.75
C VAL A 15 2.52 -3.77 -15.53
N ILE A 16 2.62 -2.45 -15.76
CA ILE A 16 1.55 -1.46 -15.69
C ILE A 16 0.47 -1.65 -16.78
N ASN A 17 0.79 -2.24 -17.94
CA ASN A 17 -0.15 -2.49 -19.04
C ASN A 17 -0.66 -3.93 -19.09
N ASP A 18 -0.56 -4.68 -17.98
CA ASP A 18 -1.17 -6.01 -17.90
C ASP A 18 -2.70 -5.87 -18.07
N PRO A 19 -3.32 -6.55 -19.06
CA PRO A 19 -4.76 -6.48 -19.31
C PRO A 19 -5.62 -6.98 -18.14
N LEU A 20 -5.02 -7.64 -17.13
CA LEU A 20 -5.69 -8.06 -15.91
C LEU A 20 -5.72 -6.96 -14.83
N LEU A 21 -4.91 -5.90 -14.96
CA LEU A 21 -4.86 -4.75 -14.04
C LEU A 21 -5.82 -3.64 -14.46
N THR A 22 -7.10 -3.99 -14.57
CA THR A 22 -8.16 -3.11 -15.09
C THR A 22 -8.70 -2.11 -14.06
N THR A 23 -8.47 -2.35 -12.77
CA THR A 23 -8.91 -1.46 -11.68
C THR A 23 -7.71 -0.85 -10.96
N PRO A 24 -7.86 0.36 -10.36
CA PRO A 24 -6.79 0.94 -9.56
C PRO A 24 -6.37 0.06 -8.38
N LEU A 25 -7.32 -0.63 -7.73
CA LEU A 25 -7.03 -1.58 -6.67
C LEU A 25 -6.15 -2.74 -7.19
N ALA A 26 -6.45 -3.30 -8.36
CA ALA A 26 -5.64 -4.36 -8.96
C ALA A 26 -4.20 -3.90 -9.22
N ARG A 27 -4.03 -2.68 -9.76
CA ARG A 27 -2.69 -2.08 -9.99
C ARG A 27 -1.93 -1.87 -8.68
N MET A 28 -2.61 -1.40 -7.63
CA MET A 28 -2.01 -1.24 -6.30
C MET A 28 -1.62 -2.60 -5.69
N MET A 29 -2.44 -3.64 -5.87
CA MET A 29 -2.11 -5.00 -5.44
C MET A 29 -0.88 -5.54 -6.18
N ALA A 30 -0.79 -5.31 -7.49
CA ALA A 30 0.38 -5.67 -8.27
C ALA A 30 1.64 -4.94 -7.80
N LEU A 31 1.53 -3.65 -7.44
CA LEU A 31 2.63 -2.89 -6.84
C LEU A 31 3.09 -3.52 -5.52
N ALA A 32 2.15 -3.85 -4.62
CA ALA A 32 2.47 -4.49 -3.34
C ALA A 32 3.17 -5.85 -3.53
N MET A 33 2.70 -6.66 -4.48
CA MET A 33 3.34 -7.93 -4.83
C MET A 33 4.75 -7.73 -5.39
N GLY A 34 4.96 -6.69 -6.20
CA GLY A 34 6.28 -6.33 -6.74
C GLY A 34 7.28 -5.84 -5.68
N THR A 35 6.80 -5.41 -4.51
CA THR A 35 7.65 -4.95 -3.39
C THR A 35 7.74 -5.95 -2.24
N ASP A 36 7.34 -7.22 -2.46
CA ASP A 36 7.30 -8.28 -1.46
C ASP A 36 6.49 -7.90 -0.19
N VAL A 37 5.49 -7.04 -0.35
CA VAL A 37 4.56 -6.66 0.72
C VAL A 37 3.38 -7.61 0.71
N ARG A 38 3.15 -8.29 1.84
CA ARG A 38 2.02 -9.20 1.99
C ARG A 38 0.75 -8.44 2.32
N VAL A 39 -0.20 -8.44 1.39
CA VAL A 39 -1.56 -7.91 1.63
C VAL A 39 -2.50 -9.05 2.08
N PHE A 40 -3.32 -8.80 3.10
CA PHE A 40 -4.30 -9.77 3.63
C PHE A 40 -5.57 -9.08 4.14
N GLU A 41 -6.66 -9.83 4.25
CA GLU A 41 -7.93 -9.33 4.80
C GLU A 41 -7.95 -9.40 6.33
N VAL A 42 -8.54 -8.38 6.94
CA VAL A 42 -8.84 -8.31 8.37
C VAL A 42 -10.37 -8.29 8.52
N PRO A 43 -10.97 -9.26 9.22
CA PRO A 43 -12.41 -9.22 9.47
C PRO A 43 -12.80 -7.93 10.21
N VAL A 44 -13.86 -7.25 9.77
CA VAL A 44 -14.35 -6.01 10.42
C VAL A 44 -14.59 -6.16 11.92
N ALA A 45 -15.05 -7.34 12.36
CA ALA A 45 -15.26 -7.66 13.76
C ALA A 45 -13.97 -7.63 14.61
N GLN A 46 -12.81 -7.73 13.97
CA GLN A 46 -11.48 -7.74 14.59
C GLN A 46 -10.69 -6.46 14.28
N SER A 47 -11.24 -5.53 13.51
CA SER A 47 -10.51 -4.34 13.07
C SER A 47 -10.62 -3.14 14.02
N ALA A 48 -11.42 -3.24 15.09
CA ALA A 48 -11.63 -2.16 16.08
C ALA A 48 -11.96 -0.79 15.45
N GLY A 49 -12.68 -0.77 14.32
CA GLY A 49 -13.02 0.47 13.61
C GLY A 49 -11.89 1.04 12.75
N LEU A 50 -10.80 0.30 12.54
CA LEU A 50 -9.72 0.64 11.61
C LEU A 50 -10.10 0.27 10.16
N ALA A 51 -9.46 0.95 9.22
CA ALA A 51 -9.50 0.61 7.79
C ALA A 51 -8.42 -0.40 7.42
N GLY A 52 -7.33 -0.45 8.18
CA GLY A 52 -6.27 -1.40 7.91
C GLY A 52 -5.20 -1.39 8.97
N LEU A 53 -4.21 -2.23 8.72
CA LEU A 53 -3.01 -2.43 9.54
C LEU A 53 -1.79 -2.30 8.63
N VAL A 54 -0.71 -1.76 9.14
CA VAL A 54 0.58 -1.73 8.45
C VAL A 54 1.69 -2.05 9.43
N GLY A 55 2.63 -2.91 9.04
CA GLY A 55 3.72 -3.27 9.93
C GLY A 55 4.67 -4.30 9.37
N VAL A 56 5.60 -4.75 10.21
CA VAL A 56 6.52 -5.86 9.92
C VAL A 56 6.07 -7.07 10.74
N GLY A 57 5.89 -8.20 10.06
CA GLY A 57 5.64 -9.48 10.72
C GLY A 57 6.61 -10.54 10.24
N THR A 58 6.39 -11.78 10.67
CA THR A 58 7.22 -12.91 10.25
C THR A 58 6.59 -13.63 9.06
N SER A 59 7.38 -13.98 8.05
CA SER A 59 7.00 -14.85 6.95
C SER A 59 6.90 -16.31 7.40
N GLU A 60 6.43 -17.19 6.52
CA GLU A 60 6.39 -18.64 6.81
C GLU A 60 7.77 -19.24 7.09
N ASN A 61 8.84 -18.62 6.57
CA ASN A 61 10.22 -19.06 6.73
C ASN A 61 10.91 -18.48 7.97
N GLY A 62 10.21 -17.68 8.78
CA GLY A 62 10.82 -17.02 9.95
C GLY A 62 11.50 -15.68 9.63
N GLU A 63 11.41 -15.19 8.39
CA GLU A 63 12.07 -13.94 7.98
C GLU A 63 11.14 -12.72 8.17
N PRO A 64 11.68 -11.52 8.45
CA PRO A 64 10.90 -10.29 8.47
C PRO A 64 10.23 -10.04 7.12
N GLN A 65 8.93 -9.73 7.13
CA GLN A 65 8.14 -9.42 5.94
C GLN A 65 7.20 -8.25 6.25
N CYS A 66 7.19 -7.26 5.37
CA CYS A 66 6.24 -6.16 5.43
C CYS A 66 4.82 -6.63 5.13
N LYS A 67 3.85 -6.20 5.93
CA LYS A 67 2.46 -6.64 5.81
C LYS A 67 1.50 -5.45 5.84
N ILE A 68 0.43 -5.56 5.05
CA ILE A 68 -0.69 -4.63 5.06
C ILE A 68 -1.98 -5.44 5.22
N GLY A 69 -2.70 -5.19 6.30
CA GLY A 69 -4.05 -5.71 6.51
C GLY A 69 -5.08 -4.72 6.00
N LEU A 70 -6.06 -5.17 5.22
CA LEU A 70 -7.20 -4.34 4.79
C LEU A 70 -8.48 -4.87 5.44
N THR A 71 -9.30 -3.98 5.99
CA THR A 71 -10.58 -4.42 6.55
C THR A 71 -11.54 -4.86 5.41
N ASP A 72 -12.25 -5.96 5.63
CA ASP A 72 -13.07 -6.63 4.60
C ASP A 72 -14.35 -5.89 4.20
N ASP A 73 -14.79 -4.89 4.97
CA ASP A 73 -15.99 -4.08 4.71
C ASP A 73 -15.73 -2.81 3.89
N LEU A 74 -14.47 -2.54 3.50
CA LEU A 74 -14.10 -1.37 2.72
C LEU A 74 -14.54 -1.50 1.25
N ASP A 75 -15.01 -0.41 0.65
CA ASP A 75 -15.18 -0.35 -0.80
C ASP A 75 -13.84 -0.35 -1.54
N ASP A 76 -13.82 -0.81 -2.81
CA ASP A 76 -12.61 -0.92 -3.63
C ASP A 76 -11.79 0.37 -3.70
N GLY A 77 -12.44 1.53 -3.64
CA GLY A 77 -11.77 2.81 -3.67
C GLY A 77 -11.00 3.08 -2.38
N LEU A 78 -11.68 2.95 -1.23
CA LEU A 78 -11.04 3.11 0.07
C LEU A 78 -9.99 2.03 0.31
N ARG A 79 -10.20 0.80 -0.18
CA ARG A 79 -9.18 -0.27 -0.18
C ARG A 79 -7.92 0.15 -0.91
N ALA A 80 -8.06 0.71 -2.12
CA ALA A 80 -6.92 1.20 -2.89
C ALA A 80 -6.19 2.33 -2.15
N ASP A 81 -6.93 3.28 -1.55
CA ASP A 81 -6.35 4.40 -0.81
C ASP A 81 -5.56 3.93 0.43
N VAL A 82 -6.13 3.02 1.21
CA VAL A 82 -5.51 2.46 2.43
C VAL A 82 -4.29 1.62 2.07
N LEU A 83 -4.37 0.82 1.00
CA LEU A 83 -3.24 0.06 0.49
C LEU A 83 -2.10 0.97 0.05
N ALA A 84 -2.40 2.03 -0.70
CA ALA A 84 -1.40 3.01 -1.13
C ALA A 84 -0.75 3.72 0.06
N PHE A 85 -1.54 4.09 1.07
CA PHE A 85 -1.00 4.70 2.28
C PHE A 85 -0.11 3.75 3.07
N GLY A 86 -0.52 2.49 3.26
CA GLY A 86 0.29 1.47 3.92
C GLY A 86 1.62 1.23 3.19
N LEU A 87 1.61 1.13 1.86
CA LEU A 87 2.84 1.02 1.07
C LEU A 87 3.74 2.25 1.22
N ALA A 88 3.15 3.45 1.17
CA ALA A 88 3.89 4.69 1.32
C ALA A 88 4.54 4.81 2.72
N VAL A 89 3.89 4.30 3.77
CA VAL A 89 4.48 4.23 5.12
C VAL A 89 5.68 3.28 5.12
N LEU A 90 5.53 2.07 4.59
CA LEU A 90 6.60 1.06 4.55
C LEU A 90 7.83 1.52 3.73
N VAL A 91 7.60 2.24 2.64
CA VAL A 91 8.69 2.69 1.74
C VAL A 91 9.27 4.04 2.16
N GLY A 92 8.42 4.97 2.60
CA GLY A 92 8.79 6.36 2.80
C GLY A 92 9.14 6.72 4.25
N THR A 93 8.70 5.94 5.23
CA THR A 93 8.91 6.25 6.65
C THR A 93 8.87 4.98 7.53
N PRO A 94 9.62 3.91 7.20
CA PRO A 94 9.56 2.65 7.94
C PRO A 94 9.92 2.79 9.43
N GLU A 95 10.73 3.78 9.80
CA GLU A 95 11.12 4.10 11.17
C GLU A 95 9.94 4.42 12.10
N ILE A 96 8.79 4.84 11.55
CA ILE A 96 7.60 5.09 12.37
C ILE A 96 7.05 3.81 13.00
N LEU A 97 7.39 2.64 12.45
CA LEU A 97 7.00 1.35 13.01
C LEU A 97 7.72 1.05 14.32
N ASP A 98 8.90 1.65 14.55
CA ASP A 98 9.65 1.52 15.81
C ASP A 98 8.93 2.19 16.99
N GLU A 99 7.96 3.07 16.72
CA GLU A 99 7.10 3.67 17.73
C GLU A 99 6.02 2.70 18.25
N SER A 100 5.77 1.61 17.54
CA SER A 100 4.84 0.55 17.95
C SER A 100 5.58 -0.59 18.67
N PRO A 101 5.16 -0.99 19.88
CA PRO A 101 5.78 -2.12 20.60
C PRO A 101 5.83 -3.42 19.79
N ASP A 102 4.80 -3.65 18.96
CA ASP A 102 4.64 -4.85 18.16
C ASP A 102 5.05 -4.65 16.69
N GLY A 103 5.57 -3.48 16.33
CA GLY A 103 5.95 -3.14 14.95
C GLY A 103 4.76 -3.05 13.98
N VAL A 104 3.55 -2.87 14.51
CA VAL A 104 2.29 -2.76 13.76
C VAL A 104 1.53 -1.50 14.16
N LEU A 105 1.04 -0.75 13.18
CA LEU A 105 0.21 0.42 13.35
C LEU A 105 -1.16 0.23 12.68
N GLY A 106 -2.18 0.79 13.31
CA GLY A 106 -3.53 0.90 12.74
C GLY A 106 -3.64 2.08 11.81
N ILE A 107 -4.40 1.92 10.73
CA ILE A 107 -4.75 2.99 9.79
C ILE A 107 -6.22 3.38 10.05
N SER A 108 -6.45 4.65 10.36
CA SER A 108 -7.81 5.17 10.59
C SER A 108 -8.71 5.00 9.36
N ARG A 109 -10.03 4.87 9.57
CA ARG A 109 -11.01 4.87 8.47
C ARG A 109 -11.16 6.21 7.78
N GLU A 110 -11.03 7.28 8.54
CA GLU A 110 -11.21 8.63 8.02
C GLU A 110 -9.96 9.11 7.32
N ARG A 111 -10.15 9.68 6.12
CA ARG A 111 -9.13 10.42 5.40
C ARG A 111 -8.89 11.74 6.12
N LEU A 112 -7.63 12.07 6.33
CA LEU A 112 -7.21 13.42 6.70
C LEU A 112 -7.13 14.30 5.44
N PRO A 113 -7.04 15.63 5.57
CA PRO A 113 -6.67 16.48 4.44
C PRO A 113 -5.39 15.99 3.78
N GLN A 114 -5.32 16.09 2.45
CA GLN A 114 -4.17 15.62 1.68
C GLN A 114 -2.89 16.31 2.17
N ALA A 115 -1.92 15.52 2.61
CA ALA A 115 -0.62 16.01 3.00
C ALA A 115 0.18 16.50 1.78
N GLY A 116 0.93 17.59 1.94
CA GLY A 116 1.84 18.10 0.90
C GLY A 116 3.22 17.43 0.90
N ASN A 117 3.50 16.54 1.85
CA ASN A 117 4.73 15.74 1.95
C ASN A 117 4.48 14.43 2.73
N GLY A 118 5.51 13.59 2.87
CA GLY A 118 5.47 12.35 3.64
C GLY A 118 4.62 11.23 3.01
N PRO A 119 4.27 10.19 3.79
CA PRO A 119 3.53 9.02 3.30
C PRO A 119 2.20 9.37 2.62
N GLY A 120 1.45 10.34 3.16
CA GLY A 120 0.18 10.76 2.56
C GLY A 120 0.34 11.34 1.15
N ASN A 121 1.43 12.10 0.92
CA ASN A 121 1.73 12.64 -0.41
C ASN A 121 2.24 11.57 -1.38
N LEU A 122 3.10 10.66 -0.89
CA LEU A 122 3.60 9.55 -1.70
C LEU A 122 2.45 8.61 -2.11
N ALA A 123 1.56 8.26 -1.19
CA ALA A 123 0.38 7.46 -1.45
C ALA A 123 -0.52 8.09 -2.52
N TRP A 124 -0.72 9.41 -2.45
CA TRP A 124 -1.50 10.13 -3.45
C TRP A 124 -0.90 10.00 -4.85
N HIS A 125 0.42 10.16 -5.00
CA HIS A 125 1.09 9.95 -6.28
C HIS A 125 1.05 8.49 -6.77
N MET A 126 1.12 7.51 -5.86
CA MET A 126 0.95 6.09 -6.22
C MET A 126 -0.45 5.83 -6.79
N LEU A 127 -1.49 6.41 -6.20
CA LEU A 127 -2.87 6.27 -6.66
C LEU A 127 -3.11 6.91 -8.02
N GLU A 128 -2.60 8.14 -8.22
CA GLU A 128 -2.66 8.83 -9.52
C GLU A 128 -2.01 7.98 -10.61
N THR A 129 -0.84 7.39 -10.31
CA THR A 129 -0.13 6.47 -11.22
C THR A 129 -0.95 5.21 -11.53
N CYS A 130 -1.73 4.73 -10.55
CA CYS A 130 -2.64 3.61 -10.72
C CYS A 130 -3.99 3.99 -11.36
N GLY A 131 -4.19 5.26 -11.73
CA GLY A 131 -5.40 5.76 -12.37
C GLY A 131 -6.57 5.98 -11.40
N ARG A 132 -6.27 6.28 -10.13
CA ARG A 132 -7.25 6.64 -9.11
C ARG A 132 -7.08 8.08 -8.69
N GLU A 133 -8.05 8.90 -9.08
CA GLU A 133 -8.22 10.24 -8.52
C GLU A 133 -8.85 10.12 -7.12
N SER A 134 -8.10 10.54 -6.10
CA SER A 134 -8.55 10.52 -4.71
C SER A 134 -8.45 11.92 -4.10
N PRO A 135 -9.48 12.39 -3.36
CA PRO A 135 -9.43 13.70 -2.71
C PRO A 135 -8.38 13.75 -1.59
N SER A 136 -8.00 12.59 -1.05
CA SER A 136 -6.88 12.43 -0.13
C SER A 136 -6.49 10.96 0.00
N ALA A 137 -5.20 10.70 0.10
CA ALA A 137 -4.61 9.41 0.45
C ALA A 137 -3.91 9.45 1.82
N THR A 138 -4.25 10.42 2.66
CA THR A 138 -3.61 10.62 3.96
C THR A 138 -4.51 10.10 5.07
N PHE A 139 -3.95 9.28 5.96
CA PHE A 139 -4.67 8.70 7.10
C PHE A 139 -3.89 8.91 8.40
N ARG A 140 -4.57 8.77 9.54
CA ARG A 140 -3.91 8.75 10.85
C ARG A 140 -3.36 7.34 11.11
N LEU A 141 -2.12 7.28 11.57
CA LEU A 141 -1.54 6.08 12.16
C LEU A 141 -1.85 6.04 13.66
N MET A 142 -2.22 4.86 14.15
CA MET A 142 -2.65 4.64 15.53
C MET A 142 -1.85 3.50 16.13
N ILE A 143 -1.33 3.68 17.34
CA ILE A 143 -0.75 2.58 18.11
C ILE A 143 -1.91 1.69 18.54
N ILE A 144 -1.82 0.40 18.20
CA ILE A 144 -2.80 -0.60 18.61
C ILE A 144 -2.28 -1.21 19.90
N GLN A 145 -3.04 -1.07 20.98
CA GLN A 145 -2.75 -1.81 22.20
C GLN A 145 -3.49 -3.14 22.12
N PRO A 146 -2.83 -4.27 22.44
CA PRO A 146 -3.56 -5.51 22.67
C PRO A 146 -4.53 -5.29 23.85
N ASP A 147 -5.79 -5.67 23.67
CA ASP A 147 -6.73 -5.74 24.80
C ASP A 147 -6.18 -6.73 25.84
N GLU A 148 -6.08 -6.31 27.10
CA GLU A 148 -5.65 -7.14 28.25
C GLU A 148 -6.54 -8.36 28.49
#